data_AF-A0A832UYI0-F1
#
_entry.id   AF-A0A832UYI0-F1
#
_cell.length_a   1.000
_cell.length_b   1.000
_cell.length_c   1.000
_cell.angle_alpha   90.00
_cell.angle_beta   90.00
_cell.angle_gamma   90.00
#
_symmetry.space_group_name_H-M   'P 1'
#
loop_
_entity.id
_entity.type
_entity.pdbx_description
1 polymer ?
#
loop_
_entity_poly.entity_id
_entity_poly.type
_entity_poly.pdbx_seq_one_letter_code
_entity_poly.pdbx_strand_id
1 'polypeptide(L)'
;MKREELQARWETLGPWQPLAAALLAILLLAILHYGYWFMTAETDPGDYWASREIERDGDVWRLYLDDEPRPGGNEVVFRGTLVTSPRFSVYENGTIKTGIFSPVDGLVYTDDLYGKTMLNLSGMPILIHGNVSGQFFANEIVTIRATKINDTTNFTLNSENMTLIRQGWEAQPEDIALASQVDRWFFGSELLALIAGVWLTAKRRSWIGLLQVSYGICGMLALVNALLAQSVLVEYLAYLTTLAAFGMVVWLPDQLRPTIRREWGAALHIARFEARRGLRSPRTIVLVLFFTLFIVGMGWLLGDLQKGENALLGGVQNPNDALGQLAWFTFFVTALAAVAVSLDSFVAERDSGTLPLLLAQPLRRETVVLGKALGLWLSIGLPALAAQLLGLALMLREGGQPAGTAIAGYLLLGQLMILTFVLLQLCLAIVARTGAEAAVYGLLVWLLMALVWPLLFLAAAYALGIDVTTAGYEQDPAYQSVVSHMGLLNPGYVYQMGVGLLAHRTFAIDFEGVSGWQVASALLLWPLACLALAAWLFRREERG
;
A
#
# COMPACT_ATOMS: atom_id res chain seq x y z
N MET A 1 -23.96 -32.97 19.76
CA MET A 1 -24.23 -33.55 18.42
C MET A 1 -23.60 -34.93 18.38
N LYS A 2 -24.31 -35.98 17.94
CA LYS A 2 -23.76 -37.35 17.94
C LYS A 2 -22.76 -37.50 16.79
N ARG A 3 -21.69 -38.29 17.00
CA ARG A 3 -20.59 -38.49 16.02
C ARG A 3 -21.08 -38.95 14.64
N GLU A 4 -22.15 -39.74 14.63
CA GLU A 4 -22.77 -40.29 13.42
C GLU A 4 -23.47 -39.21 12.57
N GLU A 5 -24.11 -38.21 13.19
CA GLU A 5 -24.71 -37.07 12.48
C GLU A 5 -23.65 -36.16 11.84
N LEU A 6 -22.49 -36.03 12.50
CA LEU A 6 -21.34 -35.29 11.97
C LEU A 6 -20.76 -35.97 10.72
N GLN A 7 -20.60 -37.30 10.75
CA GLN A 7 -20.13 -38.07 9.60
C GLN A 7 -21.09 -37.99 8.43
N ALA A 8 -22.40 -38.16 8.68
CA ALA A 8 -23.41 -38.02 7.64
C ALA A 8 -23.35 -36.64 6.97
N ARG A 9 -23.29 -35.55 7.77
CA ARG A 9 -23.16 -34.18 7.23
C ARG A 9 -21.84 -33.96 6.50
N TRP A 10 -20.73 -34.54 6.96
CA TRP A 10 -19.44 -34.46 6.28
C TRP A 10 -19.47 -35.15 4.90
N GLU A 11 -20.13 -36.28 4.80
CA GLU A 11 -20.30 -37.00 3.52
C GLU A 11 -21.20 -36.23 2.54
N THR A 12 -22.23 -35.50 3.03
CA THR A 12 -23.07 -34.66 2.15
C THR A 12 -22.32 -33.51 1.45
N LEU A 13 -21.14 -33.12 1.96
CA LEU A 13 -20.34 -32.05 1.35
C LEU A 13 -19.67 -32.48 0.03
N GLY A 14 -19.52 -33.77 -0.23
CA GLY A 14 -18.99 -34.33 -1.48
C GLY A 14 -17.68 -33.65 -1.95
N PRO A 15 -17.67 -32.92 -3.08
CA PRO A 15 -16.46 -32.26 -3.59
C PRO A 15 -15.94 -31.11 -2.72
N TRP A 16 -16.75 -30.59 -1.78
CA TRP A 16 -16.42 -29.46 -0.91
C TRP A 16 -15.70 -29.83 0.39
N GLN A 17 -15.57 -31.13 0.68
CA GLN A 17 -14.85 -31.64 1.86
C GLN A 17 -13.45 -31.04 2.08
N PRO A 18 -12.55 -30.95 1.07
CA PRO A 18 -11.23 -30.36 1.29
C PRO A 18 -11.28 -28.87 1.64
N LEU A 19 -12.25 -28.12 1.11
CA LEU A 19 -12.43 -26.72 1.50
C LEU A 19 -12.99 -26.59 2.92
N ALA A 20 -13.98 -27.39 3.28
CA ALA A 20 -14.53 -27.39 4.63
C ALA A 20 -13.47 -27.77 5.68
N ALA A 21 -12.56 -28.70 5.34
CA ALA A 21 -11.43 -29.07 6.18
C ALA A 21 -10.45 -27.90 6.35
N ALA A 22 -10.14 -27.19 5.26
CA ALA A 22 -9.28 -26.01 5.31
C ALA A 22 -9.90 -24.89 6.16
N LEU A 23 -11.19 -24.61 6.02
CA LEU A 23 -11.89 -23.60 6.84
C LEU A 23 -11.89 -23.97 8.32
N LEU A 24 -12.04 -25.24 8.66
CA LEU A 24 -11.97 -25.72 10.04
C LEU A 24 -10.54 -25.61 10.59
N ALA A 25 -9.52 -25.90 9.77
CA ALA A 25 -8.12 -25.70 10.13
C ALA A 25 -7.79 -24.21 10.38
N ILE A 26 -8.30 -23.31 9.54
CA ILE A 26 -8.16 -21.85 9.72
C ILE A 26 -8.82 -21.41 11.03
N LEU A 27 -10.03 -21.89 11.33
CA LEU A 27 -10.70 -21.58 12.59
C LEU A 27 -9.87 -22.02 13.81
N LEU A 28 -9.28 -23.22 13.76
CA LEU A 28 -8.40 -23.71 14.83
C LEU A 28 -7.12 -22.88 14.94
N LEU A 29 -6.51 -22.49 13.81
CA LEU A 29 -5.34 -21.62 13.79
C LEU A 29 -5.65 -20.23 14.37
N ALA A 30 -6.81 -19.65 14.04
CA ALA A 30 -7.25 -18.36 14.59
C ALA A 30 -7.47 -18.43 16.12
N ILE A 31 -8.03 -19.53 16.63
CA ILE A 31 -8.17 -19.75 18.09
C ILE A 31 -6.79 -19.89 18.75
N LEU A 32 -5.86 -20.62 18.11
CA LEU A 32 -4.49 -20.74 18.60
C LEU A 32 -3.74 -19.41 18.56
N HIS A 33 -3.98 -18.58 17.55
CA HIS A 33 -3.40 -17.25 17.40
C HIS A 33 -3.90 -16.30 18.49
N TYR A 34 -5.22 -16.25 18.72
CA TYR A 34 -5.80 -15.51 19.84
C TYR A 34 -5.25 -15.99 21.19
N GLY A 35 -5.22 -17.31 21.40
CA GLY A 35 -4.67 -17.92 22.61
C GLY A 35 -3.18 -17.64 22.81
N TYR A 36 -2.39 -17.60 21.74
CA TYR A 36 -0.97 -17.24 21.80
C TYR A 36 -0.80 -15.84 22.39
N TRP A 37 -1.49 -14.84 21.84
CA TRP A 37 -1.36 -13.46 22.33
C TRP A 37 -1.87 -13.30 23.76
N PHE A 38 -3.01 -13.91 24.08
CA PHE A 38 -3.57 -13.90 25.44
C PHE A 38 -2.62 -14.53 26.49
N MET A 39 -1.80 -15.50 26.09
CA MET A 39 -0.87 -16.20 26.99
C MET A 39 0.53 -15.58 27.04
N THR A 40 0.91 -14.73 26.07
CA THR A 40 2.28 -14.25 25.91
C THR A 40 2.46 -12.75 26.10
N ALA A 41 1.38 -11.97 26.00
CA ALA A 41 1.43 -10.52 26.17
C ALA A 41 0.17 -9.98 26.84
N GLU A 42 0.31 -8.87 27.56
CA GLU A 42 -0.82 -8.05 28.00
C GLU A 42 -1.35 -7.27 26.79
N THR A 43 -2.62 -7.49 26.43
CA THR A 43 -3.21 -6.99 25.18
C THR A 43 -3.96 -5.68 25.33
N ASP A 44 -4.13 -5.20 26.56
CA ASP A 44 -4.75 -3.90 26.85
C ASP A 44 -3.88 -3.04 27.80
N PRO A 45 -2.79 -2.44 27.27
CA PRO A 45 -1.96 -1.54 28.06
C PRO A 45 -2.69 -0.24 28.47
N GLY A 46 -3.72 0.17 27.73
CA GLY A 46 -4.48 1.39 28.01
C GLY A 46 -5.29 1.29 29.29
N ASP A 47 -6.05 0.21 29.45
CA ASP A 47 -6.79 -0.08 30.69
C ASP A 47 -5.83 -0.28 31.88
N TYR A 48 -4.68 -0.91 31.64
CA TYR A 48 -3.63 -1.08 32.66
C TYR A 48 -3.04 0.26 33.13
N TRP A 49 -2.88 1.24 32.23
CA TRP A 49 -2.47 2.58 32.61
C TRP A 49 -3.59 3.39 33.27
N ALA A 50 -4.85 3.13 32.92
CA ALA A 50 -6.02 3.80 33.48
C ALA A 50 -6.31 3.39 34.93
N SER A 51 -5.92 2.18 35.35
CA SER A 51 -6.06 1.71 36.74
C SER A 51 -5.07 2.34 37.72
N ARG A 52 -4.19 3.25 37.28
CA ARG A 52 -3.22 3.92 38.16
C ARG A 52 -3.92 4.77 39.22
N GLU A 53 -3.41 4.70 40.45
CA GLU A 53 -3.81 5.59 41.53
C GLU A 53 -2.69 6.58 41.86
N ILE A 54 -3.07 7.84 42.11
CA ILE A 54 -2.14 8.88 42.56
C ILE A 54 -2.54 9.25 43.99
N GLU A 55 -1.84 8.69 44.96
CA GLU A 55 -1.95 9.06 46.36
C GLU A 55 -1.15 10.36 46.61
N ARG A 56 -1.77 11.32 47.31
CA ARG A 56 -1.14 12.60 47.66
C ARG A 56 -1.04 12.70 49.17
N ASP A 57 0.17 12.57 49.69
CA ASP A 57 0.49 12.59 51.12
C ASP A 57 1.41 13.80 51.41
N GLY A 58 0.80 14.97 51.57
CA GLY A 58 1.52 16.25 51.71
C GLY A 58 2.41 16.55 50.50
N ASP A 59 3.72 16.65 50.74
CA ASP A 59 4.74 16.95 49.73
C ASP A 59 5.17 15.72 48.91
N VAL A 60 4.67 14.52 49.26
CA VAL A 60 5.00 13.26 48.60
C VAL A 60 3.82 12.80 47.75
N TRP A 61 4.04 12.67 46.45
CA TRP A 61 3.08 12.08 45.52
C TRP A 61 3.53 10.67 45.20
N ARG A 62 2.63 9.71 45.36
CA ARG A 62 2.90 8.31 45.01
C ARG A 62 1.99 7.90 43.86
N LEU A 63 2.60 7.51 42.75
CA LEU A 63 1.90 6.93 41.62
C LEU A 63 2.12 5.42 41.67
N TYR A 64 1.05 4.69 41.96
CA TYR A 64 1.03 3.24 42.03
C TYR A 64 0.20 2.66 40.89
N LEU A 65 0.66 1.53 40.36
CA LEU A 65 -0.06 0.73 39.39
C LEU A 65 -0.74 -0.41 40.16
N ASP A 66 -2.07 -0.48 40.09
CA ASP A 66 -2.94 -1.24 41.01
C ASP A 66 -2.85 -2.77 40.83
N ASP A 67 -2.25 -3.27 39.74
CA ASP A 67 -2.21 -4.71 39.46
C ASP A 67 -0.87 -5.39 39.84
N GLU A 68 -0.98 -6.41 40.71
CA GLU A 68 0.05 -7.44 40.88
C GLU A 68 0.31 -8.14 39.53
N PRO A 69 1.58 -8.36 39.13
CA PRO A 69 1.90 -8.97 37.86
C PRO A 69 1.36 -10.41 37.79
N ARG A 70 0.43 -10.68 36.88
CA ARG A 70 0.12 -12.04 36.40
C ARG A 70 1.43 -12.72 35.95
N PRO A 71 1.55 -14.06 36.07
CA PRO A 71 2.73 -14.74 36.59
C PRO A 71 4.00 -14.44 35.77
N GLY A 72 4.79 -13.45 36.21
CA GLY A 72 5.91 -12.96 35.41
C GLY A 72 6.88 -11.98 36.09
N GLY A 73 6.88 -11.82 37.43
CA GLY A 73 7.89 -10.98 38.09
C GLY A 73 7.86 -9.50 37.67
N ASN A 74 9.04 -8.87 37.55
CA ASN A 74 9.18 -7.43 37.23
C ASN A 74 9.13 -7.12 35.72
N GLU A 75 9.01 -8.12 34.85
CA GLU A 75 9.01 -7.94 33.39
C GLU A 75 7.66 -8.37 32.79
N VAL A 76 7.07 -7.51 31.97
CA VAL A 76 5.81 -7.78 31.27
C VAL A 76 5.97 -7.43 29.80
N VAL A 77 5.42 -8.27 28.93
CA VAL A 77 5.35 -7.98 27.49
C VAL A 77 4.00 -7.33 27.21
N PHE A 78 4.00 -6.07 26.84
CA PHE A 78 2.80 -5.35 26.41
C PHE A 78 2.64 -5.44 24.90
N ARG A 79 1.43 -5.71 24.43
CA ARG A 79 1.04 -5.62 23.02
C ARG A 79 0.02 -4.50 22.87
N GLY A 80 0.31 -3.54 22.00
CA GLY A 80 -0.63 -2.45 21.72
C GLY A 80 -0.30 -1.69 20.44
N THR A 81 -1.20 -0.77 20.09
CA THR A 81 -1.03 0.17 18.98
C THR A 81 -0.22 1.39 19.41
N LEU A 82 0.75 1.82 18.61
CA LEU A 82 1.43 3.09 18.82
C LEU A 82 0.51 4.25 18.45
N VAL A 83 0.21 5.14 19.39
CA VAL A 83 -0.69 6.29 19.15
C VAL A 83 -0.01 7.35 18.28
N THR A 84 1.30 7.53 18.46
CA THR A 84 2.11 8.53 17.75
C THR A 84 3.37 7.88 17.21
N SER A 85 3.83 8.33 16.04
CA SER A 85 5.12 7.89 15.51
C SER A 85 6.21 8.30 16.50
N PRO A 86 7.13 7.39 16.88
CA PRO A 86 8.31 7.76 17.63
C PRO A 86 9.05 8.84 16.86
N ARG A 87 9.24 9.98 17.51
CA ARG A 87 10.10 11.04 17.00
C ARG A 87 11.25 11.17 17.97
N PHE A 88 12.45 11.39 17.44
CA PHE A 88 13.56 11.89 18.24
C PHE A 88 13.27 13.35 18.53
N SER A 89 12.37 13.57 19.47
CA SER A 89 12.05 14.87 19.98
C SER A 89 11.33 14.68 21.30
N VAL A 90 12.13 14.58 22.35
CA VAL A 90 11.87 15.48 23.47
C VAL A 90 12.16 16.90 22.94
N TYR A 91 11.25 17.37 22.07
CA TYR A 91 10.99 18.73 21.63
C TYR A 91 12.12 19.48 20.87
N GLU A 92 11.94 19.63 19.55
CA GLU A 92 12.71 20.54 18.72
C GLU A 92 12.24 22.00 18.93
N ASN A 93 12.51 22.55 20.12
CA ASN A 93 12.58 24.00 20.39
C ASN A 93 13.08 24.33 21.82
N GLY A 94 14.10 23.61 22.30
CA GLY A 94 15.05 24.17 23.27
C GLY A 94 14.55 24.56 24.67
N THR A 95 13.44 24.05 25.20
CA THR A 95 13.12 24.24 26.64
C THR A 95 12.42 23.03 27.24
N ILE A 96 13.19 22.05 27.72
CA ILE A 96 12.67 21.25 28.84
C ILE A 96 12.60 22.22 30.01
N LYS A 97 11.39 22.56 30.47
CA LYS A 97 11.24 23.09 31.82
C LYS A 97 11.40 21.91 32.78
N THR A 98 12.64 21.68 33.18
CA THR A 98 12.98 20.62 34.12
C THR A 98 12.24 20.84 35.44
N GLY A 99 11.87 19.75 36.12
CA GLY A 99 11.14 19.82 37.38
C GLY A 99 9.64 20.08 37.23
N ILE A 100 9.06 19.88 36.05
CA ILE A 100 7.60 19.82 35.84
C ILE A 100 7.16 18.36 35.75
N PHE A 101 6.09 18.03 36.48
CA PHE A 101 5.40 16.75 36.40
C PHE A 101 4.39 16.73 35.24
N SER A 102 4.46 15.69 34.39
CA SER A 102 3.47 15.44 33.33
C SER A 102 2.44 14.39 33.81
N PRO A 103 1.16 14.76 34.01
CA PRO A 103 0.11 13.80 34.39
C PRO A 103 -0.20 12.75 33.31
N VAL A 104 0.11 13.09 32.05
CA VAL A 104 -0.10 12.21 30.88
C VAL A 104 0.95 11.11 30.87
N ASP A 105 2.21 11.49 31.08
CA ASP A 105 3.36 10.59 30.97
C ASP A 105 3.72 9.92 32.31
N GLY A 106 3.16 10.42 33.41
CA GLY A 106 3.39 9.91 34.76
C GLY A 106 4.83 10.07 35.26
N LEU A 107 5.59 11.01 34.69
CA LEU A 107 6.99 11.27 35.06
C LEU A 107 7.31 12.76 35.14
N VAL A 108 8.41 13.07 35.85
CA VAL A 108 8.97 14.42 35.94
C VAL A 108 10.01 14.58 34.84
N TYR A 109 9.94 15.69 34.10
CA TYR A 109 10.95 15.97 33.09
C TYR A 109 12.29 16.37 33.75
N THR A 110 13.31 15.55 33.55
CA THR A 110 14.68 15.74 34.03
C THR A 110 15.68 15.65 32.87
N ASP A 111 16.90 16.10 33.10
CA ASP A 111 17.98 16.01 32.11
C ASP A 111 18.36 14.55 31.78
N ASP A 112 18.05 13.59 32.66
CA ASP A 112 18.30 12.16 32.42
C ASP A 112 17.42 11.57 31.29
N LEU A 113 16.37 12.29 30.86
CA LEU A 113 15.53 11.90 29.73
C LEU A 113 16.15 12.27 28.38
N TYR A 114 17.26 13.01 28.35
CA TYR A 114 17.94 13.32 27.09
C TYR A 114 18.43 12.05 26.40
N GLY A 115 18.09 11.89 25.12
CA GLY A 115 18.46 10.73 24.31
C GLY A 115 17.53 9.52 24.46
N LYS A 116 16.52 9.60 25.35
CA LYS A 116 15.47 8.58 25.50
C LYS A 116 14.25 8.92 24.64
N THR A 117 13.46 7.92 24.29
CA THR A 117 12.22 8.09 23.51
C THR A 117 11.02 7.72 24.37
N MET A 118 9.99 8.57 24.42
CA MET A 118 8.73 8.24 25.05
C MET A 118 7.77 7.66 24.01
N LEU A 119 7.33 6.42 24.24
CA LEU A 119 6.34 5.77 23.38
C LEU A 119 4.98 5.77 24.06
N ASN A 120 3.95 6.07 23.28
CA ASN A 120 2.56 5.95 23.71
C ASN A 120 1.95 4.68 23.10
N LEU A 121 1.82 3.64 23.90
CA LEU A 121 1.27 2.34 23.54
C LEU A 121 -0.20 2.26 23.97
N SER A 122 -1.12 2.52 23.05
CA SER A 122 -2.59 2.50 23.27
C SER A 122 -3.03 3.34 24.48
N GLY A 123 -2.38 4.48 24.70
CA GLY A 123 -2.65 5.39 25.82
C GLY A 123 -1.67 5.26 26.99
N MET A 124 -0.84 4.21 27.02
CA MET A 124 0.15 3.97 28.07
C MET A 124 1.53 4.53 27.68
N PRO A 125 2.10 5.46 28.46
CA PRO A 125 3.46 5.94 28.25
C PRO A 125 4.48 4.89 28.72
N ILE A 126 5.44 4.57 27.85
CA ILE A 126 6.57 3.68 28.14
C ILE A 126 7.86 4.42 27.77
N LEU A 127 8.82 4.45 28.70
CA LEU A 127 10.11 5.12 28.47
C LEU A 127 11.10 4.15 27.84
N ILE A 128 11.67 4.53 26.69
CA ILE A 128 12.66 3.73 25.96
C ILE A 128 14.04 4.36 26.11
N HIS A 129 15.01 3.56 26.58
CA HIS A 129 16.41 3.99 26.78
C HIS A 129 17.20 4.02 25.47
N GLY A 130 16.75 4.85 24.52
CA GLY A 130 17.45 5.11 23.26
C GLY A 130 16.57 5.80 22.23
N ASN A 131 17.12 5.99 21.02
CA ASN A 131 16.43 6.60 19.90
C ASN A 131 15.82 5.53 18.98
N VAL A 132 14.49 5.49 18.93
CA VAL A 132 13.71 4.60 18.03
C VAL A 132 12.95 5.37 16.94
N SER A 133 13.33 6.63 16.70
CA SER A 133 12.75 7.48 15.66
C SER A 133 12.94 6.88 14.27
N GLY A 134 11.87 6.85 13.48
CA GLY A 134 11.88 6.28 12.13
C GLY A 134 11.99 4.76 12.06
N GLN A 135 12.10 4.05 13.20
CA GLN A 135 12.09 2.58 13.24
C GLN A 135 10.68 2.01 13.33
N PHE A 136 9.78 2.70 14.03
CA PHE A 136 8.36 2.38 14.15
C PHE A 136 7.50 3.58 13.75
N PHE A 137 6.20 3.38 13.52
CA PHE A 137 5.28 4.42 13.07
C PHE A 137 3.95 4.41 13.85
N ALA A 138 3.22 5.53 13.83
CA ALA A 138 1.87 5.61 14.38
C ALA A 138 0.96 4.53 13.76
N ASN A 139 0.04 4.01 14.58
CA ASN A 139 -0.89 2.94 14.28
C ASN A 139 -0.25 1.57 14.02
N GLU A 140 1.05 1.39 14.27
CA GLU A 140 1.66 0.05 14.26
C GLU A 140 1.38 -0.71 15.56
N ILE A 141 1.15 -2.02 15.44
CA ILE A 141 1.01 -2.91 16.60
C ILE A 141 2.40 -3.44 16.96
N VAL A 142 2.87 -3.10 18.14
CA VAL A 142 4.17 -3.51 18.66
C VAL A 142 4.00 -4.32 19.94
N THR A 143 4.98 -5.17 20.18
CA THR A 143 5.21 -5.85 21.46
C THR A 143 6.42 -5.21 22.13
N ILE A 144 6.25 -4.73 23.35
CA ILE A 144 7.31 -4.12 24.14
C ILE A 144 7.50 -4.96 25.39
N ARG A 145 8.66 -5.60 25.53
CA ARG A 145 9.06 -6.18 26.81
C ARG A 145 9.52 -5.03 27.71
N ALA A 146 8.77 -4.75 28.76
CA ALA A 146 9.03 -3.65 29.67
C ALA A 146 9.27 -4.15 31.09
N THR A 147 10.14 -3.45 31.80
CA THR A 147 10.50 -3.72 33.19
C THR A 147 9.88 -2.67 34.09
N LYS A 148 9.27 -3.12 35.19
CA LYS A 148 8.69 -2.23 36.22
C LYS A 148 9.82 -1.61 37.03
N ILE A 149 9.85 -0.28 37.07
CA ILE A 149 10.84 0.50 37.81
C ILE A 149 10.12 1.40 38.81
N ASN A 150 10.73 1.49 40.00
CA ASN A 150 10.29 2.37 41.07
C ASN A 150 11.30 3.53 41.20
N ASP A 151 10.94 4.69 40.67
CA ASP A 151 11.81 5.86 40.69
C ASP A 151 11.30 6.90 41.69
N THR A 152 12.24 7.60 42.31
CA THR A 152 11.96 8.76 43.15
C THR A 152 12.57 10.00 42.50
N THR A 153 11.73 10.96 42.13
CA THR A 153 12.14 12.20 41.46
C THR A 153 11.59 13.41 42.18
N ASN A 154 12.36 14.49 42.27
CA ASN A 154 11.91 15.73 42.88
C ASN A 154 11.44 16.70 41.79
N PHE A 155 10.34 17.39 42.03
CA PHE A 155 9.78 18.37 41.11
C PHE A 155 9.23 19.57 41.87
N THR A 156 9.08 20.70 41.19
CA THR A 156 8.60 21.94 41.80
C THR A 156 7.16 22.22 41.37
N LEU A 157 6.26 22.38 42.33
CA LEU A 157 4.88 22.80 42.07
C LEU A 157 4.60 24.04 42.92
N ASN A 158 4.16 25.15 42.30
CA ASN A 158 3.85 26.39 43.02
C ASN A 158 4.97 26.91 43.96
N SER A 159 6.24 26.71 43.59
CA SER A 159 7.42 27.06 44.39
C SER A 159 7.69 26.20 45.64
N GLU A 160 6.96 25.10 45.81
CA GLU A 160 7.24 24.07 46.82
C GLU A 160 7.93 22.85 46.18
N ASN A 161 8.87 22.25 46.92
CA ASN A 161 9.59 21.05 46.48
C ASN A 161 8.76 19.82 46.81
N MET A 162 8.34 19.11 45.78
CA MET A 162 7.59 17.87 45.91
C MET A 162 8.46 16.68 45.52
N THR A 163 8.16 15.51 46.10
CA THR A 163 8.80 14.24 45.75
C THR A 163 7.76 13.32 45.11
N LEU A 164 8.02 12.91 43.87
CA LEU A 164 7.25 11.89 43.17
C LEU A 164 7.94 10.54 43.34
N ILE A 165 7.25 9.59 43.97
CA ILE A 165 7.59 8.17 43.92
C ILE A 165 6.68 7.56 42.85
N ARG A 166 7.26 7.20 41.70
CA ARG A 166 6.50 6.62 40.59
C ARG A 166 6.82 5.15 40.39
N GLN A 167 5.80 4.37 40.07
CA GLN A 167 5.94 3.10 39.39
C GLN A 167 5.71 3.33 37.90
N GLY A 168 6.70 2.99 37.08
CA GLY A 168 6.65 3.16 35.63
C GLY A 168 7.24 1.98 34.89
N TRP A 169 7.04 1.95 33.58
CA TRP A 169 7.56 0.92 32.70
C TRP A 169 8.63 1.48 31.80
N GLU A 170 9.76 0.77 31.75
CA GLU A 170 10.89 1.14 30.91
C GLU A 170 11.36 -0.05 30.10
N ALA A 171 11.89 0.21 28.90
CA ALA A 171 12.39 -0.84 28.00
C ALA A 171 13.63 -0.36 27.24
N GLN A 172 14.40 -1.31 26.70
CA GLN A 172 15.49 -1.00 25.77
C GLN A 172 14.96 -0.98 24.33
N PRO A 173 15.63 -0.28 23.39
CA PRO A 173 15.26 -0.30 21.97
C PRO A 173 15.16 -1.71 21.37
N GLU A 174 16.00 -2.63 21.85
CA GLU A 174 16.05 -4.04 21.41
C GLU A 174 14.87 -4.90 21.89
N ASP A 175 14.15 -4.44 22.92
CA ASP A 175 12.99 -5.12 23.50
C ASP A 175 11.68 -4.84 22.76
N ILE A 176 11.74 -3.99 21.73
CA ILE A 176 10.60 -3.61 20.90
C ILE A 176 10.61 -4.45 19.63
N ALA A 177 9.54 -5.21 19.42
CA ALA A 177 9.32 -5.96 18.19
C ALA A 177 7.95 -5.64 17.59
N LEU A 178 7.83 -5.79 16.28
CA LEU A 178 6.53 -5.69 15.61
C LEU A 178 5.74 -6.98 15.83
N ALA A 179 4.47 -6.86 16.24
CA ALA A 179 3.59 -8.02 16.40
C ALA A 179 3.46 -8.82 15.09
N SER A 180 3.56 -8.11 13.94
CA SER A 180 3.54 -8.70 12.61
C SER A 180 4.63 -9.75 12.34
N GLN A 181 5.74 -9.75 13.10
CA GLN A 181 6.78 -10.78 12.95
C GLN A 181 6.26 -12.17 13.33
N VAL A 182 5.43 -12.23 14.37
CA VAL A 182 4.80 -13.47 14.85
C VAL A 182 3.51 -13.73 14.06
N ASP A 183 2.68 -12.70 13.88
CA ASP A 183 1.39 -12.84 13.19
C ASP A 183 1.56 -13.39 11.76
N ARG A 184 2.63 -13.03 11.05
CA ARG A 184 2.92 -13.52 9.70
C ARG A 184 2.98 -15.05 9.60
N TRP A 185 3.44 -15.75 10.64
CA TRP A 185 3.49 -17.21 10.63
C TRP A 185 2.10 -17.84 10.75
N PHE A 186 1.24 -17.26 11.60
CA PHE A 186 -0.16 -17.67 11.71
C PHE A 186 -0.90 -17.40 10.39
N PHE A 187 -0.81 -16.18 9.86
CA PHE A 187 -1.41 -15.80 8.58
C PHE A 187 -0.89 -16.63 7.40
N GLY A 188 0.43 -16.88 7.34
CA GLY A 188 1.02 -17.70 6.30
C GLY A 188 0.50 -19.14 6.34
N SER A 189 0.31 -19.69 7.55
CA SER A 189 -0.23 -21.05 7.74
C SER A 189 -1.71 -21.14 7.35
N GLU A 190 -2.52 -20.15 7.71
CA GLU A 190 -3.92 -20.05 7.29
C GLU A 190 -4.05 -19.96 5.77
N LEU A 191 -3.22 -19.11 5.14
CA LEU A 191 -3.17 -18.94 3.70
C LEU A 191 -2.76 -20.24 2.98
N LEU A 192 -1.77 -20.98 3.50
CA LEU A 192 -1.36 -22.26 2.94
C LEU A 192 -2.44 -23.33 3.08
N ALA A 193 -3.07 -23.45 4.25
CA ALA A 193 -4.17 -24.37 4.49
C ALA A 193 -5.32 -24.11 3.50
N LEU A 194 -5.60 -22.83 3.27
CA LEU A 194 -6.62 -22.40 2.33
C LEU A 194 -6.27 -22.68 0.87
N ILE A 195 -5.05 -22.34 0.43
CA ILE A 195 -4.56 -22.64 -0.93
C ILE A 195 -4.66 -24.15 -1.18
N ALA A 196 -4.26 -24.97 -0.21
CA ALA A 196 -4.38 -26.42 -0.30
C ALA A 196 -5.85 -26.88 -0.40
N GLY A 197 -6.74 -26.33 0.44
CA GLY A 197 -8.17 -26.63 0.39
C GLY A 197 -8.83 -26.26 -0.94
N VAL A 198 -8.52 -25.06 -1.45
CA VAL A 198 -9.00 -24.57 -2.75
C VAL A 198 -8.45 -25.42 -3.88
N TRP A 199 -7.15 -25.74 -3.88
CA TRP A 199 -6.51 -26.54 -4.90
C TRP A 199 -7.05 -27.98 -4.96
N LEU A 200 -7.27 -28.61 -3.81
CA LEU A 200 -7.86 -29.95 -3.72
C LEU A 200 -9.33 -29.97 -4.14
N THR A 201 -10.08 -28.91 -3.83
CA THR A 201 -11.47 -28.73 -4.29
C THR A 201 -11.53 -28.49 -5.80
N ALA A 202 -10.59 -27.69 -6.33
CA ALA A 202 -10.42 -27.39 -7.74
C ALA A 202 -10.11 -28.64 -8.57
N LYS A 203 -9.31 -29.56 -8.05
CA LYS A 203 -9.03 -30.84 -8.71
C LYS A 203 -10.29 -31.70 -8.87
N ARG A 204 -11.33 -31.46 -8.07
CA ARG A 204 -12.59 -32.22 -8.04
C ARG A 204 -13.76 -31.56 -8.82
N ARG A 205 -13.60 -30.35 -9.39
CA ARG A 205 -14.66 -29.63 -10.16
C ARG A 205 -14.07 -28.71 -11.26
N SER A 206 -14.85 -28.29 -12.25
CA SER A 206 -14.32 -27.40 -13.31
C SER A 206 -14.00 -25.98 -12.80
N TRP A 207 -13.01 -25.36 -13.43
CA TRP A 207 -12.29 -24.11 -13.06
C TRP A 207 -13.17 -22.88 -12.73
N ILE A 208 -14.45 -22.86 -13.09
CA ILE A 208 -15.31 -21.66 -12.95
C ILE A 208 -16.00 -21.58 -11.58
N GLY A 209 -16.23 -22.70 -10.90
CA GLY A 209 -16.68 -22.70 -9.49
C GLY A 209 -15.63 -22.17 -8.51
N LEU A 210 -14.40 -22.00 -8.99
CA LEU A 210 -13.19 -21.66 -8.24
C LEU A 210 -13.11 -20.17 -7.91
N LEU A 211 -13.62 -19.30 -8.80
CA LEU A 211 -13.69 -17.84 -8.60
C LEU A 211 -14.71 -17.49 -7.50
N GLN A 212 -15.90 -18.09 -7.52
CA GLN A 212 -16.95 -17.83 -6.54
C GLN A 212 -16.51 -18.22 -5.11
N VAL A 213 -15.69 -19.26 -5.03
CA VAL A 213 -15.17 -19.81 -3.78
C VAL A 213 -13.98 -18.99 -3.29
N SER A 214 -13.06 -18.59 -4.18
CA SER A 214 -11.94 -17.72 -3.82
C SER A 214 -12.41 -16.35 -3.30
N TYR A 215 -13.52 -15.79 -3.82
CA TYR A 215 -14.05 -14.51 -3.33
C TYR A 215 -14.80 -14.63 -2.00
N GLY A 216 -15.56 -15.71 -1.76
CA GLY A 216 -16.15 -15.98 -0.44
C GLY A 216 -15.10 -16.26 0.64
N ILE A 217 -13.98 -16.86 0.23
CA ILE A 217 -12.81 -17.13 1.06
C ILE A 217 -12.01 -15.86 1.35
N CYS A 218 -11.77 -14.99 0.37
CA CYS A 218 -11.17 -13.67 0.61
C CYS A 218 -12.06 -12.84 1.54
N GLY A 219 -13.39 -12.98 1.44
CA GLY A 219 -14.35 -12.39 2.38
C GLY A 219 -14.16 -12.88 3.81
N MET A 220 -14.06 -14.20 4.01
CA MET A 220 -13.82 -14.81 5.33
C MET A 220 -12.42 -14.52 5.88
N LEU A 221 -11.37 -14.51 5.04
CA LEU A 221 -10.03 -14.12 5.46
C LEU A 221 -9.96 -12.64 5.84
N ALA A 222 -10.64 -11.76 5.10
CA ALA A 222 -10.74 -10.35 5.45
C ALA A 222 -11.56 -10.14 6.72
N LEU A 223 -12.59 -10.97 6.97
CA LEU A 223 -13.37 -11.01 8.21
C LEU A 223 -12.50 -11.43 9.41
N VAL A 224 -11.72 -12.50 9.26
CA VAL A 224 -10.80 -13.00 10.29
C VAL A 224 -9.65 -12.01 10.52
N ASN A 225 -9.11 -11.39 9.47
CA ASN A 225 -8.08 -10.37 9.56
C ASN A 225 -8.61 -9.07 10.21
N ALA A 226 -9.87 -8.69 9.94
CA ALA A 226 -10.56 -7.58 10.60
C ALA A 226 -10.83 -7.86 12.08
N LEU A 227 -11.16 -9.11 12.45
CA LEU A 227 -11.32 -9.52 13.85
C LEU A 227 -9.99 -9.56 14.64
N LEU A 228 -8.85 -9.56 13.95
CA LEU A 228 -7.50 -9.62 14.55
C LEU A 228 -6.78 -8.26 14.57
N ALA A 229 -7.21 -7.30 13.75
CA ALA A 229 -6.65 -5.95 13.69
C ALA A 229 -7.49 -4.99 14.54
N GLN A 230 -6.94 -4.51 15.66
CA GLN A 230 -7.59 -3.53 16.57
C GLN A 230 -7.71 -2.11 15.96
N SER A 231 -8.20 -1.97 14.73
CA SER A 231 -8.45 -0.67 14.10
C SER A 231 -9.80 -0.67 13.35
N VAL A 232 -10.79 0.00 13.94
CA VAL A 232 -12.21 0.06 13.52
C VAL A 232 -12.41 0.48 12.06
N LEU A 233 -11.48 1.22 11.47
CA LEU A 233 -11.59 1.73 10.09
C LEU A 233 -11.29 0.66 9.02
N VAL A 234 -10.36 -0.26 9.31
CA VAL A 234 -10.01 -1.38 8.40
C VAL A 234 -11.12 -2.42 8.39
N GLU A 235 -11.84 -2.57 9.50
CA GLU A 235 -12.99 -3.47 9.66
C GLU A 235 -14.12 -3.13 8.68
N TYR A 236 -14.61 -1.89 8.66
CA TYR A 236 -15.77 -1.52 7.84
C TYR A 236 -15.52 -1.57 6.33
N LEU A 237 -14.32 -1.19 5.88
CA LEU A 237 -13.98 -1.17 4.45
C LEU A 237 -13.80 -2.60 3.89
N ALA A 238 -13.19 -3.49 4.68
CA ALA A 238 -13.07 -4.91 4.37
C ALA A 238 -14.45 -5.58 4.30
N TYR A 239 -15.36 -5.27 5.24
CA TYR A 239 -16.74 -5.77 5.23
C TYR A 239 -17.54 -5.29 4.01
N LEU A 240 -17.45 -4.00 3.66
CA LEU A 240 -18.18 -3.42 2.52
C LEU A 240 -17.69 -3.93 1.17
N THR A 241 -16.36 -4.02 0.97
CA THR A 241 -15.78 -4.53 -0.27
C THR A 241 -16.07 -6.01 -0.49
N THR A 242 -16.12 -6.80 0.59
CA THR A 242 -16.41 -8.23 0.53
C THR A 242 -17.90 -8.51 0.33
N LEU A 243 -18.80 -7.77 0.99
CA LEU A 243 -20.24 -7.83 0.71
C LEU A 243 -20.58 -7.38 -0.71
N ALA A 244 -19.95 -6.31 -1.21
CA ALA A 244 -20.16 -5.84 -2.57
C ALA A 244 -19.64 -6.83 -3.63
N ALA A 245 -18.45 -7.40 -3.43
CA ALA A 245 -17.88 -8.41 -4.33
C ALA A 245 -18.68 -9.73 -4.30
N PHE A 246 -19.13 -10.17 -3.11
CA PHE A 246 -19.98 -11.36 -2.93
C PHE A 246 -21.36 -11.16 -3.58
N GLY A 247 -21.98 -10.01 -3.37
CA GLY A 247 -23.28 -9.65 -3.97
C GLY A 247 -23.24 -9.62 -5.50
N MET A 248 -22.18 -9.08 -6.11
CA MET A 248 -22.07 -9.01 -7.57
C MET A 248 -21.84 -10.38 -8.24
N VAL A 249 -21.18 -11.33 -7.57
CA VAL A 249 -20.79 -12.63 -8.16
C VAL A 249 -21.79 -13.76 -7.87
N VAL A 250 -22.39 -13.76 -6.68
CA VAL A 250 -23.43 -14.73 -6.29
C VAL A 250 -24.74 -14.46 -7.04
N TRP A 251 -25.02 -13.19 -7.33
CA TRP A 251 -26.24 -12.76 -8.01
C TRP A 251 -26.04 -12.47 -9.51
N LEU A 252 -24.96 -12.96 -10.12
CA LEU A 252 -24.79 -12.87 -11.57
C LEU A 252 -25.71 -13.90 -12.23
N PRO A 253 -26.81 -13.49 -12.90
CA PRO A 253 -27.79 -14.41 -13.47
C PRO A 253 -27.11 -15.37 -14.44
N ASP A 254 -27.49 -16.65 -14.43
CA ASP A 254 -26.92 -17.68 -15.33
C ASP A 254 -27.02 -17.29 -16.83
N GLN A 255 -27.98 -16.42 -17.18
CA GLN A 255 -28.14 -15.83 -18.52
C GLN A 255 -27.01 -14.88 -18.95
N LEU A 256 -26.29 -14.21 -18.03
CA LEU A 256 -25.21 -13.26 -18.36
C LEU A 256 -23.86 -13.94 -18.63
N ARG A 257 -23.67 -15.18 -18.17
CA ARG A 257 -22.42 -15.95 -18.29
C ARG A 257 -21.98 -16.24 -19.74
N PRO A 258 -22.85 -16.71 -20.67
CA PRO A 258 -22.43 -16.96 -22.05
C PRO A 258 -22.09 -15.66 -22.78
N THR A 259 -22.81 -14.57 -22.50
CA THR A 259 -22.56 -13.25 -23.08
C THR A 259 -21.20 -12.70 -22.64
N ILE A 260 -20.91 -12.72 -21.34
CA ILE A 260 -19.61 -12.28 -20.79
C ILE A 260 -18.47 -13.12 -21.35
N ARG A 261 -18.63 -14.45 -21.44
CA ARG A 261 -17.60 -15.33 -22.01
C ARG A 261 -17.34 -15.03 -23.49
N ARG A 262 -18.40 -14.75 -24.27
CA ARG A 262 -18.28 -14.36 -25.68
C ARG A 262 -17.58 -13.01 -25.83
N GLU A 263 -17.94 -12.03 -24.99
CA GLU A 263 -17.32 -10.70 -24.98
C GLU A 263 -15.84 -10.76 -24.61
N TRP A 264 -15.48 -11.48 -23.53
CA TRP A 264 -14.07 -11.67 -23.15
C TRP A 264 -13.28 -12.43 -24.22
N GLY A 265 -13.87 -13.45 -24.84
CA GLY A 265 -13.26 -14.16 -25.95
C GLY A 265 -12.98 -13.24 -27.14
N ALA A 266 -13.91 -12.35 -27.46
CA ALA A 266 -13.73 -11.34 -28.50
C ALA A 266 -12.65 -10.32 -28.13
N ALA A 267 -12.68 -9.78 -26.91
CA ALA A 267 -11.67 -8.84 -26.42
C ALA A 267 -10.26 -9.44 -26.46
N LEU A 268 -10.09 -10.70 -26.02
CA LEU A 268 -8.81 -11.40 -26.06
C LEU A 268 -8.35 -11.67 -27.51
N HIS A 269 -9.27 -11.97 -28.42
CA HIS A 269 -8.95 -12.16 -29.83
C HIS A 269 -8.42 -10.85 -30.45
N ILE A 270 -9.12 -9.74 -30.20
CA ILE A 270 -8.69 -8.38 -30.61
C ILE A 270 -7.33 -8.06 -29.99
N ALA A 271 -7.18 -8.28 -28.69
CA ALA A 271 -5.94 -8.00 -27.97
C ALA A 271 -4.76 -8.79 -28.54
N ARG A 272 -4.95 -10.09 -28.84
CA ARG A 272 -3.89 -10.93 -29.40
C ARG A 272 -3.49 -10.49 -30.81
N PHE A 273 -4.46 -10.08 -31.62
CA PHE A 273 -4.21 -9.54 -32.95
C PHE A 273 -3.38 -8.26 -32.86
N GLU A 274 -3.81 -7.31 -32.04
CA GLU A 274 -3.16 -6.01 -31.86
C GLU A 274 -1.75 -6.17 -31.25
N ALA A 275 -1.59 -7.02 -30.23
CA ALA A 275 -0.30 -7.28 -29.60
C ALA A 275 0.73 -7.87 -30.59
N ARG A 276 0.30 -8.81 -31.45
CA ARG A 276 1.18 -9.41 -32.47
C ARG A 276 1.63 -8.41 -33.52
N ARG A 277 0.75 -7.47 -33.88
CA ARG A 277 1.06 -6.38 -34.80
C ARG A 277 2.00 -5.37 -34.14
N GLY A 278 1.69 -4.96 -32.91
CA GLY A 278 2.48 -4.01 -32.13
C GLY A 278 3.90 -4.49 -31.85
N LEU A 279 4.08 -5.73 -31.39
CA LEU A 279 5.40 -6.28 -31.03
C LEU A 279 6.36 -6.39 -32.21
N ARG A 280 5.85 -6.49 -33.45
CA ARG A 280 6.68 -6.56 -34.66
C ARG A 280 6.87 -5.22 -35.34
N SER A 281 6.23 -4.15 -34.84
CA SER A 281 6.36 -2.85 -35.47
C SER A 281 7.78 -2.30 -35.22
N PRO A 282 8.46 -1.76 -36.25
CA PRO A 282 9.80 -1.16 -36.07
C PRO A 282 9.80 -0.07 -34.99
N ARG A 283 8.72 0.69 -34.91
CA ARG A 283 8.50 1.73 -33.91
C ARG A 283 8.52 1.18 -32.49
N THR A 284 7.73 0.15 -32.20
CA THR A 284 7.71 -0.50 -30.87
C THR A 284 9.08 -1.08 -30.54
N ILE A 285 9.77 -1.70 -31.50
CA ILE A 285 11.11 -2.27 -31.27
C ILE A 285 12.10 -1.18 -30.85
N VAL A 286 12.13 -0.03 -31.54
CA VAL A 286 12.98 1.11 -31.17
C VAL A 286 12.65 1.62 -29.76
N LEU A 287 11.36 1.73 -29.43
CA LEU A 287 10.92 2.17 -28.11
C LEU A 287 11.29 1.17 -27.01
N VAL A 288 11.12 -0.12 -27.26
CA VAL A 288 11.52 -1.20 -26.35
C VAL A 288 13.01 -1.14 -26.07
N LEU A 289 13.83 -0.98 -27.10
CA LEU A 289 15.27 -0.84 -26.92
C LEU A 289 15.62 0.42 -26.12
N PHE A 290 14.98 1.56 -26.45
CA PHE A 290 15.18 2.82 -25.75
C PHE A 290 14.82 2.72 -24.27
N PHE A 291 13.62 2.28 -23.91
CA PHE A 291 13.23 2.21 -22.50
C PHE A 291 13.96 1.12 -21.75
N THR A 292 14.33 0.01 -22.41
CA THR A 292 15.11 -1.04 -21.75
C THR A 292 16.48 -0.49 -21.39
N LEU A 293 17.14 0.20 -22.31
CA LEU A 293 18.43 0.86 -22.04
C LEU A 293 18.32 1.84 -20.86
N PHE A 294 17.29 2.69 -20.83
CA PHE A 294 17.13 3.69 -19.78
C PHE A 294 16.77 3.07 -18.42
N ILE A 295 15.79 2.16 -18.34
CA ILE A 295 15.39 1.53 -17.08
C ILE A 295 16.51 0.67 -16.51
N VAL A 296 17.19 -0.10 -17.36
CA VAL A 296 18.31 -0.96 -16.93
C VAL A 296 19.53 -0.12 -16.54
N GLY A 297 19.87 0.89 -17.33
CA GLY A 297 20.97 1.82 -17.04
C GLY A 297 20.75 2.59 -15.74
N MET A 298 19.53 3.09 -15.51
CA MET A 298 19.17 3.75 -14.25
C MET A 298 19.14 2.78 -13.07
N GLY A 299 18.67 1.54 -13.26
CA GLY A 299 18.73 0.52 -12.22
C GLY A 299 20.16 0.24 -11.76
N TRP A 300 21.10 0.11 -12.71
CA TRP A 300 22.53 -0.02 -12.38
C TRP A 300 23.08 1.23 -11.67
N LEU A 301 22.83 2.42 -12.22
CA LEU A 301 23.31 3.69 -11.67
C LEU A 301 22.79 3.91 -10.23
N LEU A 302 21.50 3.71 -9.99
CA LEU A 302 20.89 3.87 -8.66
C LEU A 302 21.35 2.82 -7.65
N GLY A 303 21.77 1.64 -8.12
CA GLY A 303 22.43 0.65 -7.28
C GLY A 303 23.84 1.09 -6.89
N ASP A 304 24.63 1.59 -7.85
CA ASP A 304 26.00 2.07 -7.61
C ASP A 304 26.05 3.30 -6.69
N LEU A 305 25.11 4.24 -6.87
CA LEU A 305 25.02 5.46 -6.07
C LEU A 305 24.71 5.20 -4.58
N GLN A 306 24.25 4.01 -4.20
CA GLN A 306 24.06 3.63 -2.79
C GLN A 306 25.39 3.31 -2.07
N LYS A 307 26.49 3.06 -2.82
CA LYS A 307 27.77 2.64 -2.25
C LYS A 307 28.71 3.79 -1.84
N GLY A 308 28.41 5.04 -2.19
CA GLY A 308 29.29 6.19 -1.91
C GLY A 308 28.57 7.49 -1.57
N GLU A 309 29.28 8.39 -0.87
CA GLU A 309 28.87 9.79 -0.66
C GLU A 309 29.04 10.61 -1.98
N ASN A 310 28.41 10.17 -3.07
CA ASN A 310 28.57 10.82 -4.36
C ASN A 310 27.52 11.92 -4.54
N ALA A 311 27.94 13.17 -4.35
CA ALA A 311 27.15 14.39 -4.35
C ALA A 311 26.56 14.83 -5.71
N LEU A 312 26.76 14.09 -6.81
CA LEU A 312 26.40 14.55 -8.16
C LEU A 312 24.90 14.43 -8.51
N LEU A 313 24.13 13.62 -7.79
CA LEU A 313 22.68 13.43 -8.03
C LEU A 313 21.82 13.41 -6.74
N GLY A 314 22.36 13.88 -5.62
CA GLY A 314 21.74 13.72 -4.30
C GLY A 314 21.88 12.27 -3.82
N GLY A 315 22.63 12.06 -2.74
CA GLY A 315 22.96 10.72 -2.26
C GLY A 315 21.69 9.90 -1.96
N VAL A 316 21.55 8.75 -2.62
CA VAL A 316 20.47 7.79 -2.33
C VAL A 316 20.92 6.96 -1.13
N GLN A 317 20.59 7.41 0.07
CA GLN A 317 21.00 6.72 1.31
C GLN A 317 20.10 5.51 1.65
N ASN A 318 18.90 5.41 1.07
CA ASN A 318 17.92 4.36 1.35
C ASN A 318 17.56 3.54 0.09
N PRO A 319 17.60 2.19 0.14
CA PRO A 319 17.14 1.33 -0.96
C PRO A 319 15.71 1.60 -1.43
N ASN A 320 14.81 2.03 -0.53
CA ASN A 320 13.43 2.38 -0.90
C ASN A 320 13.36 3.66 -1.73
N ASP A 321 14.23 4.65 -1.45
CA ASP A 321 14.31 5.89 -2.22
C ASP A 321 14.88 5.61 -3.62
N ALA A 322 15.86 4.70 -3.71
CA ALA A 322 16.38 4.21 -4.99
C ALA A 322 15.27 3.61 -5.85
N LEU A 323 14.41 2.78 -5.25
CA LEU A 323 13.28 2.17 -5.94
C LEU A 323 12.23 3.20 -6.36
N GLY A 324 11.97 4.22 -5.53
CA GLY A 324 11.11 5.34 -5.85
C GLY A 324 11.61 6.14 -7.05
N GLN A 325 12.91 6.44 -7.11
CA GLN A 325 13.52 7.10 -8.26
C GLN A 325 13.47 6.23 -9.52
N LEU A 326 13.74 4.93 -9.40
CA LEU A 326 13.61 3.98 -10.51
C LEU A 326 12.16 3.92 -11.03
N ALA A 327 11.17 4.03 -10.14
CA ALA A 327 9.76 4.13 -10.51
C ALA A 327 9.48 5.42 -11.31
N TRP A 328 10.00 6.58 -10.89
CA TRP A 328 9.87 7.83 -11.65
C TRP A 328 10.44 7.71 -13.08
N PHE A 329 11.64 7.14 -13.22
CA PHE A 329 12.25 6.93 -14.55
C PHE A 329 11.44 5.96 -15.41
N THR A 330 10.96 4.87 -14.81
CA THR A 330 10.09 3.91 -15.50
C THR A 330 8.83 4.59 -16.00
N PHE A 331 8.19 5.42 -15.16
CA PHE A 331 7.05 6.24 -15.56
C PHE A 331 7.38 7.13 -16.75
N PHE A 332 8.43 7.94 -16.64
CA PHE A 332 8.81 8.93 -17.65
C PHE A 332 8.96 8.29 -19.04
N VAL A 333 9.68 7.18 -19.12
CA VAL A 333 10.00 6.55 -20.41
C VAL A 333 8.84 5.68 -20.94
N THR A 334 8.17 4.92 -20.08
CA THR A 334 7.07 4.04 -20.54
C THR A 334 5.82 4.82 -20.90
N ALA A 335 5.56 5.97 -20.26
CA ALA A 335 4.47 6.87 -20.66
C ALA A 335 4.69 7.43 -22.07
N LEU A 336 5.94 7.74 -22.44
CA LEU A 336 6.27 8.17 -23.81
C LEU A 336 6.08 7.03 -24.82
N ALA A 337 6.47 5.81 -24.45
CA ALA A 337 6.22 4.63 -25.29
C ALA A 337 4.72 4.39 -25.51
N ALA A 338 3.90 4.58 -24.47
CA ALA A 338 2.44 4.44 -24.54
C ALA A 338 1.80 5.43 -25.53
N VAL A 339 2.24 6.70 -25.55
CA VAL A 339 1.86 7.68 -26.58
C VAL A 339 2.15 7.09 -27.95
N ALA A 340 3.38 6.64 -28.14
CA ALA A 340 3.85 6.29 -29.44
C ALA A 340 3.11 5.08 -30.04
N VAL A 341 2.83 4.04 -29.27
CA VAL A 341 2.11 2.87 -29.81
C VAL A 341 0.61 3.13 -29.98
N SER A 342 0.04 4.13 -29.30
CA SER A 342 -1.39 4.41 -29.36
C SER A 342 -1.80 5.37 -30.50
N LEU A 343 -0.86 6.04 -31.16
CA LEU A 343 -1.18 7.10 -32.14
C LEU A 343 -2.09 6.63 -33.28
N ASP A 344 -1.80 5.45 -33.81
CA ASP A 344 -2.43 4.96 -35.03
C ASP A 344 -3.56 3.96 -34.76
N SER A 345 -3.87 3.67 -33.49
CA SER A 345 -4.72 2.54 -33.10
C SER A 345 -6.16 2.64 -33.60
N PHE A 346 -6.69 3.87 -33.69
CA PHE A 346 -8.03 4.15 -34.23
C PHE A 346 -7.96 4.91 -35.56
N VAL A 347 -7.00 5.81 -35.72
CA VAL A 347 -6.81 6.57 -36.96
C VAL A 347 -6.54 5.62 -38.13
N ALA A 348 -5.64 4.63 -38.00
CA ALA A 348 -5.35 3.72 -39.11
C ALA A 348 -6.55 2.84 -39.50
N GLU A 349 -7.45 2.53 -38.56
CA GLU A 349 -8.67 1.78 -38.85
C GLU A 349 -9.75 2.64 -39.52
N ARG A 350 -9.79 3.93 -39.17
CA ARG A 350 -10.62 4.93 -39.83
C ARG A 350 -10.17 5.12 -41.28
N ASP A 351 -8.87 5.32 -41.49
CA ASP A 351 -8.28 5.54 -42.82
C ASP A 351 -8.38 4.32 -43.73
N SER A 352 -8.28 3.10 -43.17
CA SER A 352 -8.42 1.85 -43.92
C SER A 352 -9.88 1.42 -44.16
N GLY A 353 -10.86 2.16 -43.65
CA GLY A 353 -12.29 1.84 -43.79
C GLY A 353 -12.70 0.56 -43.06
N THR A 354 -11.91 0.08 -42.10
CA THR A 354 -12.19 -1.15 -41.33
C THR A 354 -12.97 -0.87 -40.03
N LEU A 355 -13.04 0.39 -39.60
CA LEU A 355 -13.79 0.82 -38.43
C LEU A 355 -15.30 0.46 -38.49
N PRO A 356 -16.02 0.63 -39.62
CA PRO A 356 -17.42 0.23 -39.71
C PRO A 356 -17.64 -1.28 -39.54
N LEU A 357 -16.67 -2.12 -39.94
CA LEU A 357 -16.74 -3.57 -39.76
C LEU A 357 -16.66 -3.96 -38.27
N LEU A 358 -15.89 -3.22 -37.48
CA LEU A 358 -15.82 -3.39 -36.03
C LEU A 358 -17.10 -2.91 -35.33
N LEU A 359 -17.69 -1.80 -35.81
CA LEU A 359 -18.94 -1.25 -35.27
C LEU A 359 -20.15 -2.14 -35.58
N ALA A 360 -20.16 -2.81 -36.73
CA ALA A 360 -21.20 -3.75 -37.15
C ALA A 360 -21.22 -5.05 -36.33
N GLN A 361 -20.17 -5.37 -35.58
CA GLN A 361 -20.18 -6.53 -34.70
C GLN A 361 -21.08 -6.28 -33.47
N PRO A 362 -21.86 -7.29 -33.03
CA PRO A 362 -22.71 -7.20 -31.85
C PRO A 362 -21.86 -7.34 -30.57
N LEU A 363 -20.88 -6.45 -30.42
CA LEU A 363 -19.99 -6.36 -29.27
C LEU A 363 -20.20 -5.03 -28.55
N ARG A 364 -20.17 -5.10 -27.22
CA ARG A 364 -20.16 -3.91 -26.37
C ARG A 364 -18.93 -3.06 -26.68
N ARG A 365 -19.11 -1.74 -26.62
CA ARG A 365 -18.06 -0.77 -26.96
C ARG A 365 -16.92 -0.81 -25.95
N GLU A 366 -17.24 -1.07 -24.69
CA GLU A 366 -16.25 -1.34 -23.65
C GLU A 366 -15.36 -2.53 -24.02
N THR A 367 -15.92 -3.60 -24.59
CA THR A 367 -15.19 -4.82 -24.97
C THR A 367 -14.20 -4.55 -26.10
N VAL A 368 -14.58 -3.74 -27.10
CA VAL A 368 -13.69 -3.37 -28.22
C VAL A 368 -12.53 -2.50 -27.73
N VAL A 369 -12.84 -1.47 -26.94
CA VAL A 369 -11.83 -0.57 -26.35
C VAL A 369 -10.90 -1.34 -25.42
N LEU A 370 -11.44 -2.21 -24.56
CA LEU A 370 -10.66 -3.07 -23.66
C LEU A 370 -9.75 -4.01 -24.44
N GLY A 371 -10.26 -4.63 -25.51
CA GLY A 371 -9.47 -5.51 -26.38
C GLY A 371 -8.28 -4.77 -27.01
N LYS A 372 -8.51 -3.55 -27.53
CA LYS A 372 -7.44 -2.69 -28.05
C LYS A 372 -6.44 -2.30 -26.96
N ALA A 373 -6.92 -1.80 -25.83
CA ALA A 373 -6.08 -1.40 -24.71
C ALA A 373 -5.20 -2.54 -24.21
N LEU A 374 -5.77 -3.75 -24.02
CA LEU A 374 -5.01 -4.93 -23.62
C LEU A 374 -3.98 -5.35 -24.68
N GLY A 375 -4.30 -5.21 -25.96
CA GLY A 375 -3.37 -5.53 -27.05
C GLY A 375 -2.16 -4.59 -27.10
N LEU A 376 -2.40 -3.28 -26.98
CA LEU A 376 -1.33 -2.27 -26.89
C LEU A 376 -0.53 -2.41 -25.59
N TRP A 377 -1.22 -2.66 -24.48
CA TRP A 377 -0.58 -2.96 -23.19
C TRP A 377 0.29 -4.22 -23.27
N LEU A 378 -0.15 -5.31 -23.92
CA LEU A 378 0.71 -6.48 -24.12
C LEU A 378 1.93 -6.17 -24.99
N SER A 379 1.79 -5.26 -25.96
CA SER A 379 2.87 -4.89 -26.87
C SER A 379 4.01 -4.11 -26.19
N ILE A 380 3.71 -3.26 -25.20
CA ILE A 380 4.73 -2.46 -24.48
C ILE A 380 4.95 -2.97 -23.06
N GLY A 381 3.88 -3.32 -22.36
CA GLY A 381 3.87 -3.75 -20.96
C GLY A 381 4.70 -5.02 -20.73
N LEU A 382 4.63 -6.02 -21.62
CA LEU A 382 5.46 -7.23 -21.47
C LEU A 382 6.96 -6.93 -21.60
N PRO A 383 7.45 -6.24 -22.65
CA PRO A 383 8.85 -5.85 -22.69
C PRO A 383 9.23 -4.85 -21.60
N ALA A 384 8.33 -3.95 -21.19
CA ALA A 384 8.56 -3.05 -20.06
C ALA A 384 8.70 -3.82 -18.74
N LEU A 385 7.92 -4.88 -18.50
CA LEU A 385 8.07 -5.75 -17.35
C LEU A 385 9.44 -6.43 -17.35
N ALA A 386 9.89 -6.91 -18.51
CA ALA A 386 11.23 -7.47 -18.64
C ALA A 386 12.33 -6.43 -18.34
N ALA A 387 12.18 -5.20 -18.84
CA ALA A 387 13.08 -4.09 -18.54
C ALA A 387 13.06 -3.71 -17.04
N GLN A 388 11.89 -3.67 -16.42
CA GLN A 388 11.72 -3.41 -14.98
C GLN A 388 12.42 -4.49 -14.15
N LEU A 389 12.25 -5.77 -14.51
CA LEU A 389 12.90 -6.90 -13.84
C LEU A 389 14.43 -6.83 -13.99
N LEU A 390 14.93 -6.53 -15.19
CA LEU A 390 16.37 -6.38 -15.44
C LEU A 390 16.97 -5.18 -14.69
N GLY A 391 16.30 -4.02 -14.73
CA GLY A 391 16.74 -2.82 -14.00
C GLY A 391 16.73 -3.03 -12.49
N LEU A 392 15.68 -3.65 -11.97
CA LEU A 392 15.62 -4.05 -10.56
C LEU A 392 16.74 -5.03 -10.20
N ALA A 393 17.00 -6.04 -11.04
CA ALA A 393 18.06 -7.01 -10.78
C ALA A 393 19.46 -6.37 -10.70
N LEU A 394 19.75 -5.38 -11.56
CA LEU A 394 21.01 -4.63 -11.48
C LEU A 394 21.05 -3.72 -10.26
N MET A 395 19.94 -3.06 -9.92
CA MET A 395 19.85 -2.23 -8.71
C MET A 395 20.10 -3.05 -7.45
N LEU A 396 19.52 -4.24 -7.34
CA LEU A 396 19.71 -5.16 -6.21
C LEU A 396 21.10 -5.79 -6.16
N ARG A 397 21.78 -5.90 -7.31
CA ARG A 397 23.15 -6.42 -7.38
C ARG A 397 24.15 -5.40 -6.83
N GLU A 398 23.94 -4.13 -7.13
CA GLU A 398 24.88 -3.06 -6.75
C GLU A 398 24.47 -2.35 -5.45
N GLY A 399 23.19 -2.31 -5.10
CA GLY A 399 22.66 -1.63 -3.92
C GLY A 399 22.11 -2.56 -2.84
N GLY A 400 21.44 -1.97 -1.85
CA GLY A 400 20.71 -2.70 -0.81
C GLY A 400 19.36 -3.23 -1.28
N GLN A 401 18.73 -4.08 -0.47
CA GLN A 401 17.42 -4.66 -0.77
C GLN A 401 16.28 -3.75 -0.25
N PRO A 402 15.41 -3.20 -1.13
CA PRO A 402 14.19 -2.51 -0.71
C PRO A 402 13.17 -3.46 -0.07
N ALA A 403 12.12 -2.92 0.52
CA ALA A 403 11.02 -3.74 1.04
C ALA A 403 10.38 -4.60 -0.06
N GLY A 404 10.14 -5.89 0.22
CA GLY A 404 9.60 -6.83 -0.77
C GLY A 404 8.21 -6.43 -1.32
N THR A 405 7.40 -5.78 -0.49
CA THR A 405 6.12 -5.17 -0.88
C THR A 405 6.31 -4.00 -1.84
N ALA A 406 7.36 -3.18 -1.65
CA ALA A 406 7.73 -2.10 -2.57
C ALA A 406 8.13 -2.64 -3.94
N ILE A 407 8.91 -3.73 -3.96
CA ILE A 407 9.32 -4.42 -5.19
C ILE A 407 8.08 -4.92 -5.94
N ALA A 408 7.15 -5.56 -5.25
CA ALA A 408 5.88 -5.98 -5.84
C ALA A 408 5.08 -4.78 -6.36
N GLY A 409 5.07 -3.67 -5.63
CA GLY A 409 4.47 -2.40 -6.03
C GLY A 409 5.06 -1.86 -7.32
N TYR A 410 6.38 -1.73 -7.40
CA TYR A 410 7.10 -1.27 -8.59
C TYR A 410 6.74 -2.11 -9.83
N LEU A 411 6.72 -3.44 -9.69
CA LEU A 411 6.39 -4.33 -10.81
C LEU A 411 4.90 -4.26 -11.17
N LEU A 412 3.99 -4.46 -10.22
CA LEU A 412 2.55 -4.60 -10.49
C LEU A 412 1.89 -3.25 -10.78
N LEU A 413 2.16 -2.23 -9.97
CA LEU A 413 1.61 -0.88 -10.21
C LEU A 413 2.25 -0.24 -11.44
N GLY A 414 3.49 -0.59 -11.79
CA GLY A 414 4.09 -0.16 -13.05
C GLY A 414 3.31 -0.67 -14.27
N GLN A 415 2.86 -1.92 -14.23
CA GLN A 415 2.00 -2.48 -15.29
C GLN A 415 0.61 -1.81 -15.33
N LEU A 416 0.03 -1.52 -14.16
CA LEU A 416 -1.23 -0.79 -14.06
C LEU A 416 -1.10 0.64 -14.59
N MET A 417 0.02 1.31 -14.30
CA MET A 417 0.34 2.64 -14.80
C MET A 417 0.44 2.64 -16.33
N ILE A 418 1.15 1.68 -16.92
CA ILE A 418 1.26 1.55 -18.40
C ILE A 418 -0.13 1.35 -19.01
N LEU A 419 -0.97 0.50 -18.42
CA LEU A 419 -2.35 0.30 -18.89
C LEU A 419 -3.16 1.59 -18.82
N THR A 420 -3.03 2.35 -17.73
CA THR A 420 -3.71 3.63 -17.53
C THR A 420 -3.30 4.65 -18.59
N PHE A 421 -2.00 4.77 -18.88
CA PHE A 421 -1.51 5.65 -19.94
C PHE A 421 -1.97 5.19 -21.32
N VAL A 422 -1.97 3.89 -21.63
CA VAL A 422 -2.53 3.37 -22.89
C VAL A 422 -4.01 3.74 -23.03
N LEU A 423 -4.82 3.58 -21.97
CA LEU A 423 -6.24 3.97 -21.99
C LEU A 423 -6.43 5.48 -22.16
N LEU A 424 -5.62 6.29 -21.50
CA LEU A 424 -5.62 7.74 -21.65
C LEU A 424 -5.29 8.14 -23.09
N GLN A 425 -4.25 7.54 -23.67
CA GLN A 425 -3.85 7.80 -25.06
C GLN A 425 -4.89 7.32 -26.07
N LEU A 426 -5.59 6.22 -25.79
CA LEU A 426 -6.71 5.77 -26.61
C LEU A 426 -7.87 6.77 -26.62
N CYS A 427 -8.17 7.45 -25.50
CA CYS A 427 -9.17 8.51 -25.48
C CYS A 427 -8.82 9.61 -26.50
N LEU A 428 -7.55 10.02 -26.54
CA LEU A 428 -7.06 11.05 -27.45
C LEU A 428 -7.06 10.56 -28.91
N ALA A 429 -6.68 9.30 -29.14
CA ALA A 429 -6.68 8.69 -30.46
C ALA A 429 -8.08 8.54 -31.07
N ILE A 430 -9.12 8.36 -30.24
CA ILE A 430 -10.52 8.34 -30.71
C ILE A 430 -10.94 9.74 -31.17
N VAL A 431 -10.59 10.78 -30.41
CA VAL A 431 -10.95 12.19 -30.68
C VAL A 431 -10.22 12.75 -31.90
N ALA A 432 -8.98 12.33 -32.11
CA ALA A 432 -8.17 12.78 -33.23
C ALA A 432 -8.76 12.33 -34.58
N ARG A 433 -8.78 13.24 -35.55
CA ARG A 433 -9.25 12.97 -36.91
C ARG A 433 -8.15 12.46 -37.81
N THR A 434 -6.91 12.88 -37.56
CA THR A 434 -5.72 12.49 -38.33
C THR A 434 -4.65 11.91 -37.42
N GLY A 435 -3.69 11.17 -38.01
CA GLY A 435 -2.58 10.59 -37.25
C GLY A 435 -1.67 11.66 -36.66
N ALA A 436 -1.54 12.80 -37.34
CA ALA A 436 -0.82 13.96 -36.85
C ALA A 436 -1.50 14.60 -35.63
N GLU A 437 -2.83 14.75 -35.64
CA GLU A 437 -3.58 15.23 -34.47
C GLU A 437 -3.43 14.29 -33.27
N ALA A 438 -3.55 12.97 -33.50
CA ALA A 438 -3.35 11.98 -32.45
C ALA A 438 -1.95 12.08 -31.83
N ALA A 439 -0.92 12.27 -32.67
CA ALA A 439 0.46 12.50 -32.25
C ALA A 439 0.60 13.74 -31.37
N VAL A 440 0.05 14.87 -31.82
CA VAL A 440 0.14 16.15 -31.12
C VAL A 440 -0.59 16.09 -29.78
N TYR A 441 -1.81 15.56 -29.74
CA TYR A 441 -2.59 15.44 -28.50
C TYR A 441 -1.90 14.51 -27.50
N GLY A 442 -1.44 13.35 -27.96
CA GLY A 442 -0.75 12.40 -27.11
C GLY A 442 0.54 12.96 -26.52
N LEU A 443 1.35 13.63 -27.35
CA LEU A 443 2.59 14.27 -26.92
C LEU A 443 2.33 15.44 -25.96
N LEU A 444 1.30 16.26 -26.19
CA LEU A 444 0.95 17.38 -25.31
C LEU A 444 0.51 16.89 -23.93
N VAL A 445 -0.30 15.83 -23.87
CA VAL A 445 -0.72 15.23 -22.59
C VAL A 445 0.46 14.57 -21.88
N TRP A 446 1.36 13.92 -22.61
CA TRP A 446 2.59 13.40 -22.01
C TRP A 446 3.48 14.52 -21.47
N LEU A 447 3.70 15.59 -22.24
CA LEU A 447 4.48 16.75 -21.79
C LEU A 447 3.86 17.36 -20.53
N LEU A 448 2.54 17.52 -20.52
CA LEU A 448 1.80 18.02 -19.38
C LEU A 448 2.03 17.14 -18.14
N MET A 449 1.84 15.83 -18.26
CA MET A 449 1.88 14.89 -17.14
C MET A 449 3.29 14.55 -16.66
N ALA A 450 4.28 14.48 -17.56
CA ALA A 450 5.63 14.04 -17.23
C ALA A 450 6.57 15.20 -16.88
N LEU A 451 6.44 16.34 -17.56
CA LEU A 451 7.42 17.43 -17.47
C LEU A 451 6.84 18.71 -16.87
N VAL A 452 5.66 19.13 -17.31
CA VAL A 452 5.03 20.38 -16.83
C VAL A 452 4.43 20.19 -15.43
N TRP A 453 3.93 19.00 -15.10
CA TRP A 453 3.29 18.72 -13.82
C TRP A 453 4.16 19.07 -12.59
N PRO A 454 5.45 18.67 -12.50
CA PRO A 454 6.30 19.11 -11.39
C PRO A 454 6.47 20.64 -11.30
N LEU A 455 6.44 21.37 -12.42
CA LEU A 455 6.46 22.83 -12.42
C LEU A 455 5.16 23.42 -11.87
N LEU A 456 4.03 22.72 -12.04
CA LEU A 456 2.75 23.12 -11.45
C LEU A 456 2.76 22.99 -9.92
N PHE A 457 3.46 22.00 -9.36
CA PHE A 457 3.65 21.92 -7.91
C PHE A 457 4.38 23.14 -7.38
N LEU A 458 5.48 23.51 -8.04
CA LEU A 458 6.26 24.69 -7.67
C LEU A 458 5.43 25.98 -7.76
N ALA A 459 4.69 26.13 -8.86
CA ALA A 459 3.83 27.30 -9.08
C ALA A 459 2.69 27.37 -8.04
N ALA A 460 2.07 26.23 -7.70
CA ALA A 460 1.01 26.17 -6.71
C ALA A 460 1.55 26.44 -5.30
N ALA A 461 2.68 25.84 -4.93
CA ALA A 461 3.32 26.07 -3.64
C ALA A 461 3.72 27.55 -3.45
N TYR A 462 4.32 28.15 -4.48
CA TYR A 462 4.63 29.58 -4.48
C TYR A 462 3.36 30.44 -4.34
N ALA A 463 2.28 30.10 -5.05
CA ALA A 463 1.01 30.82 -4.97
C ALA A 463 0.34 30.69 -3.58
N LEU A 464 0.61 29.61 -2.85
CA LEU A 464 0.15 29.38 -1.48
C LEU A 464 1.06 30.03 -0.42
N GLY A 465 2.13 30.71 -0.83
CA GLY A 465 3.06 31.39 0.08
C GLY A 465 4.11 30.48 0.71
N ILE A 466 4.34 29.28 0.16
CA ILE A 466 5.39 28.35 0.61
C ILE A 466 6.73 28.79 0.00
N ASP A 467 7.77 28.88 0.83
CA ASP A 467 9.09 29.31 0.38
C ASP A 467 9.84 28.17 -0.33
N VAL A 468 9.73 28.17 -1.66
CA VAL A 468 10.38 27.20 -2.55
C VAL A 468 11.77 27.64 -3.03
N THR A 469 12.31 28.73 -2.47
CA THR A 469 13.63 29.28 -2.85
C THR A 469 14.75 28.89 -1.90
N THR A 470 14.40 28.38 -0.72
CA THR A 470 15.34 27.92 0.30
C THR A 470 15.86 26.52 0.00
N ALA A 471 17.12 26.25 0.37
CA ALA A 471 17.66 24.90 0.25
C ALA A 471 16.90 23.96 1.20
N GLY A 472 16.45 22.81 0.69
CA GLY A 472 15.68 21.84 1.46
C GLY A 472 14.16 22.01 1.43
N TYR A 473 13.63 22.94 0.62
CA TYR A 473 12.17 23.13 0.45
C TYR A 473 11.42 21.85 0.06
N GLU A 474 12.09 20.91 -0.60
CA GLU A 474 11.55 19.60 -0.97
C GLU A 474 11.19 18.73 0.24
N GLN A 475 11.70 19.05 1.44
CA GLN A 475 11.37 18.37 2.69
C GLN A 475 10.37 19.14 3.54
N ASP A 476 9.91 20.32 3.09
CA ASP A 476 8.91 21.12 3.81
C ASP A 476 7.55 20.39 3.77
N PRO A 477 6.93 20.11 4.94
CA PRO A 477 5.62 19.47 4.98
C PRO A 477 4.51 20.22 4.24
N ALA A 478 4.62 21.54 4.12
CA ALA A 478 3.64 22.33 3.37
C ALA A 478 3.79 22.10 1.86
N TYR A 479 5.03 22.00 1.37
CA TYR A 479 5.32 21.75 -0.05
C TYR A 479 4.89 20.33 -0.44
N GLN A 480 5.28 19.34 0.36
CA GLN A 480 4.99 17.93 0.11
C GLN A 480 3.48 17.63 0.21
N SER A 481 2.72 18.37 1.04
CA SER A 481 1.26 18.37 1.00
C SER A 481 0.67 18.82 -0.34
N VAL A 482 1.21 19.89 -0.94
CA VAL A 482 0.77 20.35 -2.28
C VAL A 482 1.07 19.28 -3.33
N VAL A 483 2.27 18.69 -3.28
CA VAL A 483 2.71 17.63 -4.19
C VAL A 483 1.79 16.41 -4.10
N SER A 484 1.44 15.96 -2.89
CA SER A 484 0.61 14.77 -2.71
C SER A 484 -0.83 14.97 -3.22
N HIS A 485 -1.46 16.10 -2.91
CA HIS A 485 -2.83 16.40 -3.36
C HIS A 485 -2.92 16.58 -4.86
N MET A 486 -2.02 17.37 -5.45
CA MET A 486 -1.98 17.56 -6.90
C MET A 486 -1.49 16.28 -7.61
N GLY A 487 -0.68 15.46 -6.94
CA GLY A 487 -0.20 14.17 -7.42
C GLY A 487 -1.32 13.17 -7.67
N LEU A 488 -2.42 13.22 -6.91
CA LEU A 488 -3.60 12.36 -7.13
C LEU A 488 -4.23 12.54 -8.52
N LEU A 489 -4.07 13.72 -9.12
CA LEU A 489 -4.58 14.05 -10.44
C LEU A 489 -3.61 13.66 -11.59
N ASN A 490 -2.52 12.96 -11.27
CA ASN A 490 -1.57 12.47 -12.27
C ASN A 490 -1.28 10.98 -12.05
N PRO A 491 -1.65 10.09 -12.98
CA PRO A 491 -1.48 8.65 -12.80
C PRO A 491 -0.01 8.22 -12.66
N GLY A 492 0.94 9.00 -13.18
CA GLY A 492 2.37 8.76 -12.99
C GLY A 492 2.85 9.02 -11.55
N TYR A 493 2.30 10.04 -10.89
CA TYR A 493 2.58 10.34 -9.48
C TYR A 493 1.84 9.38 -8.55
N VAL A 494 0.57 9.05 -8.86
CA VAL A 494 -0.19 8.04 -8.12
C VAL A 494 0.53 6.69 -8.11
N TYR A 495 1.15 6.30 -9.23
CA TYR A 495 2.01 5.12 -9.29
C TYR A 495 3.19 5.21 -8.31
N GLN A 496 3.93 6.32 -8.32
CA GLN A 496 5.08 6.53 -7.44
C GLN A 496 4.67 6.54 -5.96
N MET A 497 3.59 7.25 -5.61
CA MET A 497 3.00 7.22 -4.26
C MET A 497 2.57 5.80 -3.87
N GLY A 498 2.04 5.02 -4.80
CA GLY A 498 1.69 3.62 -4.58
C GLY A 498 2.91 2.72 -4.31
N VAL A 499 4.03 2.94 -5.01
CA VAL A 499 5.31 2.26 -4.71
C VAL A 499 5.83 2.67 -3.33
N GLY A 500 5.79 3.97 -3.01
CA GLY A 500 6.17 4.49 -1.69
C GLY A 500 5.29 3.96 -0.56
N LEU A 501 3.98 3.88 -0.77
CA LEU A 501 3.01 3.31 0.19
C LEU A 501 3.34 1.85 0.49
N LEU A 502 3.66 1.07 -0.56
CA LEU A 502 4.05 -0.33 -0.42
C LEU A 502 5.50 -0.50 0.10
N ALA A 503 6.31 0.56 0.10
CA ALA A 503 7.63 0.55 0.74
C ALA A 503 7.56 0.58 2.27
N HIS A 504 6.44 1.05 2.80
CA HIS A 504 6.18 1.12 4.22
C HIS A 504 5.17 0.03 4.65
N ARG A 505 5.13 -0.26 5.96
CA ARG A 505 4.40 -1.42 6.50
C ARG A 505 2.91 -1.15 6.77
N THR A 506 2.41 0.08 6.56
CA THR A 506 1.03 0.46 6.89
C THR A 506 0.37 1.31 5.79
N PHE A 507 -0.96 1.19 5.67
CA PHE A 507 -1.80 2.07 4.83
C PHE A 507 -2.21 3.37 5.53
N ALA A 508 -1.88 3.50 6.83
CA ALA A 508 -2.18 4.65 7.67
C ALA A 508 -1.19 5.82 7.47
N ILE A 509 -0.31 5.71 6.49
CA ILE A 509 0.64 6.75 6.14
C ILE A 509 -0.13 7.91 5.56
N ASP A 510 0.17 9.07 6.14
CA ASP A 510 -0.24 10.33 5.60
C ASP A 510 0.90 10.85 4.71
N PHE A 511 0.66 10.93 3.41
CA PHE A 511 1.51 11.71 2.49
C PHE A 511 1.20 13.19 2.67
N GLU A 512 1.25 13.65 3.92
CA GLU A 512 1.05 15.03 4.34
C GLU A 512 -0.26 15.63 3.82
N GLY A 513 -1.37 15.04 4.26
CA GLY A 513 -2.74 15.41 3.91
C GLY A 513 -3.38 14.49 2.87
N VAL A 514 -2.65 13.52 2.30
CA VAL A 514 -3.20 12.44 1.47
C VAL A 514 -2.98 11.09 2.12
N SER A 515 -4.07 10.48 2.58
CA SER A 515 -4.09 9.13 3.13
C SER A 515 -3.74 8.06 2.09
N GLY A 516 -3.15 6.94 2.55
CA GLY A 516 -2.92 5.76 1.70
C GLY A 516 -4.18 5.23 1.00
N TRP A 517 -5.37 5.42 1.58
CA TRP A 517 -6.64 5.05 0.95
C TRP A 517 -7.00 5.91 -0.25
N GLN A 518 -6.69 7.21 -0.23
CA GLN A 518 -6.90 8.09 -1.38
C GLN A 518 -5.99 7.67 -2.54
N VAL A 519 -4.74 7.30 -2.26
CA VAL A 519 -3.80 6.77 -3.27
C VAL A 519 -4.31 5.45 -3.86
N ALA A 520 -4.72 4.50 -3.01
CA ALA A 520 -5.27 3.22 -3.45
C ALA A 520 -6.54 3.38 -4.30
N SER A 521 -7.40 4.33 -3.91
CA SER A 521 -8.61 4.67 -4.67
C SER A 521 -8.26 5.29 -6.02
N ALA A 522 -7.29 6.20 -6.07
CA ALA A 522 -6.82 6.82 -7.30
C ALA A 522 -6.21 5.79 -8.27
N LEU A 523 -5.43 4.83 -7.78
CA LEU A 523 -4.87 3.73 -8.58
C LEU A 523 -5.95 2.91 -9.30
N LEU A 524 -7.14 2.78 -8.70
CA LEU A 524 -8.27 2.07 -9.30
C LEU A 524 -9.14 2.98 -10.19
N LEU A 525 -9.40 4.21 -9.74
CA LEU A 525 -10.29 5.14 -10.43
C LEU A 525 -9.72 5.62 -11.75
N TRP A 526 -8.41 5.85 -11.85
CA TRP A 526 -7.76 6.31 -13.09
C TRP A 526 -8.01 5.38 -14.30
N PRO A 527 -7.64 4.09 -14.26
CA PRO A 527 -7.86 3.19 -15.40
C PRO A 527 -9.35 3.00 -15.70
N LEU A 528 -10.22 2.95 -14.67
CA LEU A 528 -11.66 2.82 -14.86
C LEU A 528 -12.28 4.05 -15.52
N ALA A 529 -11.88 5.25 -15.10
CA ALA A 529 -12.32 6.52 -15.68
C ALA A 529 -11.87 6.64 -17.14
N CYS A 530 -10.61 6.32 -17.45
CA CYS A 530 -10.12 6.31 -18.83
C CYS A 530 -10.86 5.28 -19.70
N LEU A 531 -11.12 4.08 -19.19
CA LEU A 531 -11.89 3.07 -19.93
C LEU A 531 -13.33 3.52 -20.19
N ALA A 532 -14.00 4.09 -19.18
CA ALA A 532 -15.36 4.60 -19.30
C ALA A 532 -15.44 5.76 -20.30
N LEU A 533 -14.47 6.68 -20.24
CA LEU A 533 -14.36 7.82 -21.15
C LEU A 533 -14.11 7.35 -22.59
N ALA A 534 -13.16 6.44 -22.80
CA ALA A 534 -12.87 5.88 -24.12
C ALA A 534 -14.10 5.16 -24.71
N ALA A 535 -14.81 4.36 -23.91
CA ALA A 535 -16.04 3.70 -24.36
C ALA A 535 -17.16 4.70 -24.68
N TRP A 536 -17.26 5.79 -23.93
CA TRP A 536 -18.22 6.86 -24.20
C TRP A 536 -17.89 7.66 -25.46
N LEU A 537 -16.62 8.01 -25.68
CA LEU A 537 -16.15 8.67 -26.89
C LEU A 537 -16.41 7.79 -28.13
N PHE A 538 -16.09 6.50 -28.03
CA PHE A 538 -16.31 5.55 -29.12
C PHE A 538 -17.80 5.40 -29.49
N ARG A 539 -18.71 5.48 -28.51
CA ARG A 539 -20.16 5.48 -28.76
C ARG A 539 -20.66 6.73 -29.49
N ARG A 540 -19.99 7.87 -29.33
CA ARG A 540 -20.38 9.13 -29.99
C ARG A 540 -19.98 9.12 -31.46
N GLU A 541 -18.83 8.55 -31.77
CA GLU A 541 -18.33 8.42 -33.15
C GLU A 541 -19.30 7.66 -34.06
N GLU A 542 -20.08 6.71 -33.54
CA GLU A 542 -21.06 5.92 -34.31
C GLU A 542 -22.31 6.73 -34.71
N ARG A 543 -22.58 7.86 -34.04
CA ARG A 543 -23.79 8.68 -34.26
C ARG A 543 -23.56 9.85 -35.22
N GLY A 544 -22.31 10.19 -35.52
CA GLY A 544 -21.92 11.24 -36.47
C GLY A 544 -21.50 10.61 -37.78
#